data_AF-B7E9D7-F1
#
_entry.id   AF-B7E9D7-F1
#
_cell.length_a   1.000
_cell.length_b   1.000
_cell.length_c   1.000
_cell.angle_alpha   90.00
_cell.angle_beta   90.00
_cell.angle_gamma   90.00
#
_symmetry.space_group_name_H-M   'P 1'
#
loop_
_entity.id
_entity.type
_entity.pdbx_description
1 polymer ?
#
loop_
_entity_poly.entity_id
_entity_poly.type
_entity_poly.pdbx_seq_one_letter_code
_entity_poly.pdbx_strand_id
1 'polypeptide(L)'
;MKTAMTTSTLLFLLLAGLTAAALGTADDDTTTNTIRLPTDGGSAQQAPTKKKPWKCCDNIERLPTKTNPPQWRCNDELEPSKCVAQCEVCQEAPGPFPGPLICSDVYWGADPGPFCTPRPWGDCCTNTTCTRSIPPICRCNDKVKKCAAACKDCKRVKSSKPPRYVCQDQFTGQPGPKCKHSCEN
;
A
#
# COMPACT_ATOMS: atom_id res chain seq x y z
N MET A 1 -43.72 14.65 -18.91
CA MET A 1 -43.48 15.35 -20.19
C MET A 1 -42.51 16.50 -20.00
N LYS A 2 -41.26 16.34 -20.45
CA LYS A 2 -40.38 17.41 -20.94
C LYS A 2 -39.19 16.75 -21.62
N THR A 3 -39.19 16.83 -22.94
CA THR A 3 -38.14 16.45 -23.88
C THR A 3 -37.27 17.67 -24.17
N ALA A 4 -35.94 17.51 -24.20
CA ALA A 4 -34.97 18.39 -24.86
C ALA A 4 -33.65 17.59 -24.97
N MET A 5 -33.40 16.92 -26.09
CA MET A 5 -32.65 17.42 -27.26
C MET A 5 -31.18 17.77 -26.97
N THR A 6 -30.32 16.77 -27.16
CA THR A 6 -29.16 16.76 -28.06
C THR A 6 -28.48 18.09 -28.39
N THR A 7 -27.22 18.22 -27.99
CA THR A 7 -26.18 18.90 -28.78
C THR A 7 -24.87 18.11 -28.67
N SER A 8 -24.57 17.37 -29.73
CA SER A 8 -23.30 16.69 -29.95
C SER A 8 -22.47 17.59 -30.86
N THR A 9 -21.49 18.30 -30.29
CA THR A 9 -20.51 19.09 -31.03
C THR A 9 -19.18 18.33 -31.06
N LEU A 10 -18.98 17.56 -32.13
CA LEU A 10 -17.70 17.02 -32.56
C LEU A 10 -16.82 18.18 -33.08
N LEU A 11 -15.89 18.68 -32.25
CA LEU A 11 -14.88 19.64 -32.68
C LEU A 11 -13.58 18.89 -33.01
N PHE A 12 -13.40 18.59 -34.29
CA PHE A 12 -12.17 18.03 -34.85
C PHE A 12 -11.09 19.12 -34.93
N LEU A 13 -10.11 19.09 -34.01
CA LEU A 13 -8.88 19.88 -34.14
C LEU A 13 -7.75 18.98 -34.67
N LEU A 14 -7.59 19.02 -36.00
CA LEU A 14 -6.43 18.54 -36.73
C LEU A 14 -5.28 19.54 -36.54
N LEU A 15 -4.27 19.20 -35.74
CA LEU A 15 -2.97 19.88 -35.75
C LEU A 15 -1.90 18.89 -36.22
N ALA A 16 -1.62 18.97 -37.52
CA ALA A 16 -0.46 18.37 -38.15
C ALA A 16 0.76 19.26 -37.88
N GLY A 17 1.63 18.84 -36.95
CA GLY A 17 2.93 19.46 -36.71
C GLY A 17 4.05 18.47 -37.05
N LEU A 18 4.48 18.47 -38.32
CA LEU A 18 5.72 17.83 -38.77
C LEU A 18 6.91 18.63 -38.24
N THR A 19 7.85 18.00 -37.52
CA THR A 19 9.21 18.53 -37.39
C THR A 19 10.25 17.44 -37.65
N ALA A 20 10.87 17.61 -38.82
CA ALA A 20 12.18 17.18 -39.31
C ALA A 20 13.01 16.21 -38.45
N ALA A 21 13.30 15.06 -39.06
CA ALA A 21 14.36 14.15 -38.68
C ALA A 21 15.72 14.89 -38.64
N ALA A 22 16.33 14.96 -37.46
CA ALA A 22 17.73 15.31 -37.33
C ALA A 22 18.58 14.11 -37.76
N LEU A 23 19.38 14.34 -38.81
CA LEU A 23 20.39 13.44 -39.34
C LEU A 23 21.41 13.09 -38.23
N GLY A 24 21.26 11.89 -37.67
CA GLY A 24 22.32 11.27 -36.88
C GLY A 24 23.37 10.71 -37.82
N THR A 25 24.57 11.28 -37.78
CA THR A 25 25.75 10.85 -38.51
C THR A 25 26.11 9.42 -38.13
N ALA A 26 26.21 8.56 -39.14
CA ALA A 26 26.76 7.22 -39.01
C ALA A 26 28.28 7.34 -38.96
N ASP A 27 28.83 7.49 -37.76
CA ASP A 27 30.26 7.24 -37.55
C ASP A 27 30.48 5.75 -37.27
N ASP A 28 31.07 5.16 -38.29
CA ASP A 28 31.75 3.88 -38.41
C ASP A 28 32.89 3.77 -37.37
N ASP A 29 32.79 2.85 -36.41
CA ASP A 29 33.96 2.10 -35.96
C ASP A 29 33.57 0.87 -35.12
N THR A 30 33.74 -0.30 -35.76
CA THR A 30 34.57 -1.38 -35.24
C THR A 30 34.39 -1.80 -33.77
N THR A 31 33.73 -2.95 -33.63
CA THR A 31 34.02 -3.98 -32.61
C THR A 31 33.76 -3.59 -31.16
N THR A 32 32.50 -3.45 -30.80
CA THR A 32 32.07 -4.04 -29.53
C THR A 32 30.77 -4.78 -29.79
N ASN A 33 30.76 -6.08 -29.51
CA ASN A 33 29.57 -6.91 -29.41
C ASN A 33 28.69 -6.42 -28.23
N THR A 34 28.32 -5.14 -28.22
CA THR A 34 27.30 -4.62 -27.32
C THR A 34 25.98 -4.93 -27.98
N ILE A 35 25.51 -6.14 -27.74
CA ILE A 35 24.10 -6.52 -27.92
C ILE A 35 23.32 -5.52 -27.07
N ARG A 36 22.88 -4.42 -27.69
CA ARG A 36 21.94 -3.49 -27.08
C ARG A 36 20.61 -4.21 -27.04
N LEU A 37 20.34 -4.87 -25.92
CA LEU A 37 19.00 -5.33 -25.62
C LEU A 37 18.08 -4.11 -25.74
N PRO A 38 16.96 -4.21 -26.47
CA PRO A 38 15.90 -3.21 -26.36
C PRO A 38 15.60 -3.06 -24.88
N THR A 39 15.74 -1.84 -24.35
CA THR A 39 15.17 -1.52 -23.03
C THR A 39 13.66 -1.38 -23.24
N ASP A 40 13.03 -2.46 -23.69
CA ASP A 40 11.59 -2.54 -23.88
C ASP A 40 10.98 -2.64 -22.49
N GLY A 41 10.36 -1.55 -22.05
CA GLY A 41 9.56 -1.53 -20.84
C GLY A 41 10.35 -1.75 -19.55
N GLY A 42 11.63 -1.31 -19.52
CA GLY A 42 12.35 -1.14 -18.27
C GLY A 42 11.52 -0.21 -17.40
N SER A 43 10.70 -0.79 -16.53
CA SER A 43 9.88 -0.09 -15.55
C SER A 43 10.84 0.88 -14.89
N ALA A 44 10.76 2.16 -15.26
CA ALA A 44 11.57 3.17 -14.61
C ALA A 44 11.20 3.05 -13.15
N GLN A 45 12.07 2.42 -12.37
CA GLN A 45 11.86 2.23 -10.96
C GLN A 45 11.96 3.63 -10.39
N GLN A 46 10.80 4.25 -10.22
CA GLN A 46 10.66 5.63 -9.77
C GLN A 46 11.48 5.77 -8.48
N ALA A 47 12.21 6.88 -8.37
CA ALA A 47 12.99 7.15 -7.17
C ALA A 47 12.06 7.15 -5.93
N PRO A 48 12.46 6.52 -4.82
CA PRO A 48 11.65 6.52 -3.60
C PRO A 48 11.33 7.94 -3.15
N THR A 49 10.08 8.19 -2.78
CA THR A 49 9.61 9.52 -2.38
C THR A 49 9.49 9.62 -0.86
N LYS A 50 9.70 10.82 -0.31
CA LYS A 50 9.45 11.11 1.12
C LYS A 50 7.96 11.34 1.41
N LYS A 51 7.13 11.49 0.37
CA LYS A 51 5.70 11.71 0.51
C LYS A 51 4.98 10.39 0.28
N LYS A 52 4.31 9.90 1.30
CA LYS A 52 3.55 8.65 1.22
C LYS A 52 2.39 8.78 0.20
N PRO A 53 2.28 7.89 -0.81
CA PRO A 53 1.22 7.94 -1.83
C PRO A 53 -0.17 7.55 -1.29
N TRP A 54 -0.23 6.58 -0.37
CA TRP A 54 -1.48 6.06 0.18
C TRP A 54 -1.85 6.67 1.54
N LYS A 55 -3.14 6.72 1.86
CA LYS A 55 -3.62 7.15 3.19
C LYS A 55 -3.45 6.03 4.23
N CYS A 56 -3.91 4.84 3.87
CA CYS A 56 -3.77 3.59 4.61
C CYS A 56 -3.33 2.47 3.66
N CYS A 57 -2.75 1.39 4.18
CA CYS A 57 -2.35 0.23 3.38
C CYS A 57 -2.51 -1.06 4.19
N ASP A 58 -3.24 -2.05 3.67
CA ASP A 58 -3.38 -3.34 4.35
C ASP A 58 -2.30 -4.36 3.96
N ASN A 59 -1.90 -4.37 2.68
CA ASN A 59 -0.85 -5.22 2.12
C ASN A 59 0.47 -4.45 2.00
N ILE A 60 0.99 -3.99 3.14
CA ILE A 60 2.24 -3.22 3.19
C ILE A 60 3.47 -4.14 3.16
N GLU A 61 4.40 -3.84 2.26
CA GLU A 61 5.66 -4.55 2.13
C GLU A 61 6.84 -3.63 2.45
N ARG A 62 7.78 -4.10 3.26
CA ARG A 62 9.10 -3.49 3.39
C ARG A 62 9.99 -4.02 2.28
N LEU A 63 10.54 -3.13 1.46
CA LEU A 63 11.48 -3.51 0.43
C LEU A 63 12.81 -3.99 1.04
N PRO A 64 13.51 -4.93 0.40
CA PRO A 64 14.73 -5.55 0.93
C PRO A 64 15.94 -4.61 0.99
N THR A 65 15.83 -3.43 0.35
CA THR A 65 16.88 -2.41 0.34
C THR A 65 17.27 -2.02 1.77
N LYS A 66 18.54 -2.20 2.13
CA LYS A 66 19.09 -1.89 3.48
C LYS A 66 19.32 -0.38 3.68
N THR A 67 18.27 0.40 3.51
CA THR A 67 18.26 1.84 3.78
C THR A 67 17.73 2.12 5.19
N ASN A 68 18.17 3.23 5.78
CA ASN A 68 17.62 3.77 7.02
C ASN A 68 17.28 5.26 6.81
N PRO A 69 16.00 5.67 6.81
CA PRO A 69 14.80 4.85 7.03
C PRO A 69 14.59 3.74 5.98
N PRO A 70 13.75 2.74 6.25
CA PRO A 70 13.41 1.69 5.28
C PRO A 70 12.56 2.24 4.12
N GLN A 71 12.45 1.44 3.08
CA GLN A 71 11.55 1.68 1.94
C GLN A 71 10.32 0.77 2.05
N TRP A 72 9.16 1.30 1.66
CA TRP A 72 7.88 0.62 1.72
C TRP A 72 7.15 0.72 0.39
N ARG A 73 6.38 -0.31 0.07
CA ARG A 73 5.43 -0.32 -1.04
C ARG A 73 4.08 -0.83 -0.55
N CYS A 74 3.01 -0.22 -1.03
CA CYS A 74 1.66 -0.69 -0.75
C CYS A 74 1.15 -1.55 -1.90
N ASN A 75 0.94 -2.83 -1.61
CA ASN A 75 0.46 -3.81 -2.59
C ASN A 75 -1.07 -4.01 -2.48
N ASP A 76 -1.79 -2.97 -2.08
CA ASP A 76 -3.26 -3.01 -2.07
C ASP A 76 -3.78 -2.96 -3.52
N GLU A 77 -4.79 -3.78 -3.80
CA GLU A 77 -5.48 -3.81 -5.08
C GLU A 77 -6.46 -2.64 -5.16
N LEU A 78 -6.21 -1.74 -6.10
CA LEU A 78 -6.96 -0.51 -6.33
C LEU A 78 -7.75 -0.61 -7.63
N GLU A 79 -8.91 0.05 -7.65
CA GLU A 79 -9.59 0.32 -8.92
C GLU A 79 -8.70 1.20 -9.80
N PRO A 80 -8.71 1.03 -11.13
CA PRO A 80 -7.83 1.78 -12.03
C PRO A 80 -7.88 3.30 -11.83
N SER A 81 -9.08 3.85 -11.63
CA SER A 81 -9.27 5.29 -11.37
C SER A 81 -8.63 5.76 -10.07
N LYS A 82 -8.68 4.95 -9.01
CA LYS A 82 -8.05 5.27 -7.72
C LYS A 82 -6.54 5.15 -7.79
N CYS A 83 -6.01 4.21 -8.58
CA CYS A 83 -4.57 4.09 -8.75
C CYS A 83 -4.01 5.31 -9.46
N VAL A 84 -4.53 5.67 -10.64
CA VAL A 84 -4.08 6.83 -11.43
C VAL A 84 -4.22 8.15 -10.66
N ALA A 85 -5.19 8.24 -9.74
CA ALA A 85 -5.38 9.44 -8.93
C ALA A 85 -4.39 9.60 -7.76
N GLN A 86 -3.80 8.51 -7.25
CA GLN A 86 -2.97 8.56 -6.03
C GLN A 86 -1.52 8.09 -6.24
N CYS A 87 -1.23 7.41 -7.35
CA CYS A 87 0.04 6.79 -7.65
C CYS A 87 0.62 7.35 -8.94
N GLU A 88 1.94 7.51 -9.00
CA GLU A 88 2.65 7.85 -10.23
C GLU A 88 2.81 6.62 -11.13
N VAL A 89 3.09 5.45 -10.53
CA VAL A 89 3.25 4.18 -11.23
C VAL A 89 2.18 3.19 -10.79
N CYS A 90 1.30 2.83 -11.74
CA CYS A 90 0.30 1.77 -11.57
C CYS A 90 0.73 0.51 -12.32
N GLN A 91 0.72 -0.62 -11.61
CA GLN A 91 1.02 -1.93 -12.17
C GLN A 91 -0.22 -2.81 -12.10
N GLU A 92 -0.42 -3.69 -13.08
CA GLU A 92 -1.50 -4.66 -13.04
C GLU A 92 -1.28 -5.70 -11.92
N ALA A 93 -2.32 -5.95 -11.13
CA ALA A 93 -2.28 -6.99 -10.12
C ALA A 93 -2.18 -8.38 -10.78
N PRO A 94 -1.56 -9.39 -10.12
CA PRO A 94 -1.57 -10.75 -10.63
C PRO A 94 -3.00 -11.28 -10.77
N GLY A 95 -3.45 -11.57 -11.99
CA GLY A 95 -4.79 -12.11 -12.23
C GLY A 95 -5.28 -11.96 -13.67
N PRO A 96 -6.54 -12.36 -13.95
CA PRO A 96 -7.17 -12.17 -15.25
C PRO A 96 -7.32 -10.69 -15.62
N PHE A 97 -7.22 -10.39 -16.92
CA PHE A 97 -7.40 -9.06 -17.47
C PHE A 97 -8.83 -8.81 -17.93
N PRO A 98 -9.43 -7.63 -17.63
CA PRO A 98 -8.88 -6.50 -16.86
C PRO A 98 -8.98 -6.74 -15.34
N GLY A 99 -7.90 -6.49 -14.62
CA GLY A 99 -7.81 -6.66 -13.16
C GLY A 99 -7.66 -5.33 -12.40
N PRO A 100 -7.62 -5.40 -11.06
CA PRO A 100 -7.22 -4.25 -10.25
C PRO A 100 -5.77 -3.85 -10.51
N LEU A 101 -5.43 -2.60 -10.17
CA LEU A 101 -4.07 -2.08 -10.27
C LEU A 101 -3.45 -1.95 -8.87
N ILE A 102 -2.15 -2.10 -8.79
CA ILE A 102 -1.32 -1.94 -7.61
C ILE A 102 -0.48 -0.67 -7.77
N CYS A 103 -0.37 0.09 -6.68
CA CYS A 103 0.50 1.25 -6.60
C CYS A 103 1.96 0.82 -6.45
N SER A 104 2.77 0.98 -7.49
CA SER A 104 4.20 0.59 -7.46
C SER A 104 5.12 1.68 -6.89
N ASP A 105 4.56 2.81 -6.47
CA ASP A 105 5.31 3.90 -5.84
C ASP A 105 5.99 3.44 -4.55
N VAL A 106 7.24 3.85 -4.37
CA VAL A 106 8.04 3.51 -3.20
C VAL A 106 8.10 4.69 -2.25
N TYR A 107 7.69 4.45 -1.01
CA TYR A 107 7.79 5.42 0.09
C TYR A 107 9.05 5.19 0.91
N TRP A 108 9.83 6.24 1.16
CA TRP A 108 11.02 6.22 2.01
C TRP A 108 10.76 6.90 3.35
N GLY A 109 10.68 6.11 4.43
CA GLY A 109 10.36 6.63 5.76
C GLY A 109 10.25 5.57 6.84
N ALA A 110 10.24 6.01 8.11
CA ALA A 110 10.24 5.09 9.25
C ALA A 110 8.89 4.41 9.45
N ASP A 111 7.79 5.12 9.19
CA ASP A 111 6.42 4.68 9.45
C ASP A 111 5.63 4.60 8.12
N PRO A 112 5.22 3.39 7.66
CA PRO A 112 4.41 3.25 6.45
C PRO A 112 2.98 3.80 6.60
N GLY A 113 2.59 4.21 7.80
CA GLY A 113 1.27 4.71 8.13
C GLY A 113 0.30 3.64 8.62
N PRO A 114 -0.98 4.03 8.80
CA PRO A 114 -1.99 3.13 9.33
C PRO A 114 -2.40 2.06 8.32
N PHE A 115 -2.88 0.95 8.85
CA PHE A 115 -3.63 -0.05 8.09
C PHE A 115 -5.06 0.46 7.87
N CYS A 116 -5.69 0.05 6.77
CA CYS A 116 -7.08 0.40 6.49
C CYS A 116 -8.02 -0.40 7.40
N THR A 117 -7.65 -1.64 7.69
CA THR A 117 -8.36 -2.50 8.64
C THR A 117 -8.04 -2.09 10.08
N PRO A 118 -9.06 -1.83 10.93
CA PRO A 118 -8.82 -1.46 12.33
C PRO A 118 -8.26 -2.64 13.14
N ARG A 119 -7.53 -2.31 14.21
CA ARG A 119 -6.99 -3.30 15.13
C ARG A 119 -8.11 -4.12 15.80
N PRO A 120 -7.97 -5.45 15.92
CA PRO A 120 -9.00 -6.30 16.52
C PRO A 120 -9.33 -5.96 17.98
N TRP A 121 -8.36 -5.46 18.74
CA TRP A 121 -8.51 -5.09 20.15
C TRP A 121 -8.82 -3.61 20.39
N GLY A 122 -9.00 -2.81 19.34
CA GLY A 122 -9.31 -1.38 19.44
C GLY A 122 -8.07 -0.50 19.60
N ASP A 123 -8.19 0.56 20.42
CA ASP A 123 -7.24 1.68 20.40
C ASP A 123 -5.92 1.43 21.14
N CYS A 124 -5.90 0.50 22.09
CA CYS A 124 -4.72 0.26 22.91
C CYS A 124 -4.53 -1.23 23.19
N CYS A 125 -3.28 -1.62 23.44
CA CYS A 125 -2.92 -2.91 23.98
C CYS A 125 -1.70 -2.79 24.90
N THR A 126 -1.83 -3.24 26.14
CA THR A 126 -0.75 -3.22 27.12
C THR A 126 0.13 -4.46 27.03
N ASN A 127 -0.48 -5.65 27.01
CA ASN A 127 0.21 -6.93 26.91
C ASN A 127 0.21 -7.45 25.48
N THR A 128 1.13 -6.93 24.66
CA THR A 128 1.26 -7.31 23.25
C THR A 128 2.34 -8.38 23.06
N THR A 129 2.09 -9.32 22.15
CA THR A 129 3.11 -10.22 21.59
C THR A 129 3.17 -10.03 20.07
N CYS A 130 4.35 -9.74 19.53
CA CYS A 130 4.58 -9.52 18.10
C CYS A 130 5.69 -10.42 17.55
N THR A 131 5.57 -10.82 16.29
CA THR A 131 6.70 -11.41 15.54
C THR A 131 7.82 -10.37 15.31
N ARG A 132 9.02 -10.86 14.98
CA ARG A 132 10.17 -10.00 14.60
C ARG A 132 10.17 -9.60 13.11
N SER A 133 9.14 -9.98 12.35
CA SER A 133 8.96 -9.56 10.96
C SER A 133 8.66 -8.07 10.88
N ILE A 134 8.77 -7.49 9.69
CA ILE A 134 8.46 -6.09 9.47
C ILE A 134 7.61 -5.94 8.19
N PRO A 135 6.33 -5.55 8.30
CA PRO A 135 5.60 -5.23 9.53
C PRO A 135 5.48 -6.45 10.49
N PRO A 136 5.40 -6.21 11.81
CA PRO A 136 5.20 -7.29 12.77
C PRO A 136 3.76 -7.81 12.67
N ILE A 137 3.57 -9.08 12.99
CA ILE A 137 2.25 -9.67 13.24
C ILE A 137 2.10 -9.74 14.75
N CYS A 138 1.11 -8.99 15.26
CA CYS A 138 0.89 -8.80 16.68
C CYS A 138 -0.41 -9.46 17.15
N ARG A 139 -0.46 -9.80 18.44
CA ARG A 139 -1.65 -10.21 19.19
C ARG A 139 -1.72 -9.41 20.49
N CYS A 140 -2.93 -9.15 20.94
CA CYS A 140 -3.16 -8.52 22.23
C CYS A 140 -3.71 -9.49 23.26
N ASN A 141 -2.98 -9.65 24.37
CA ASN A 141 -3.34 -10.56 25.45
C ASN A 141 -4.06 -9.85 26.61
N ASP A 142 -4.53 -8.62 26.39
CA ASP A 142 -5.24 -7.87 27.41
C ASP A 142 -6.56 -8.53 27.79
N LYS A 143 -6.78 -8.64 29.11
CA LYS A 143 -7.99 -9.21 29.70
C LYS A 143 -9.05 -8.12 29.87
N VAL A 144 -9.86 -7.94 28.85
CA VAL A 144 -10.88 -6.89 28.80
C VAL A 144 -12.21 -7.36 29.40
N LYS A 145 -13.07 -6.40 29.80
CA LYS A 145 -14.44 -6.69 30.25
C LYS A 145 -15.31 -7.21 29.10
N LYS A 146 -15.06 -6.72 27.89
CA LYS A 146 -15.71 -7.11 26.63
C LYS A 146 -14.72 -6.88 25.49
N CYS A 147 -14.69 -7.77 24.51
CA CYS A 147 -13.87 -7.57 23.30
C CYS A 147 -14.39 -6.39 22.47
N ALA A 148 -13.49 -5.76 21.72
CA ALA A 148 -13.87 -4.74 20.75
C ALA A 148 -14.68 -5.36 19.60
N ALA A 149 -15.47 -4.54 18.89
CA ALA A 149 -16.32 -5.00 17.80
C ALA A 149 -15.52 -5.59 16.62
N ALA A 150 -14.28 -5.16 16.43
CA ALA A 150 -13.38 -5.67 15.40
C ALA A 150 -12.82 -7.07 15.71
N CYS A 151 -12.93 -7.54 16.96
CA CYS A 151 -12.41 -8.84 17.35
C CYS A 151 -13.33 -9.98 16.86
N LYS A 152 -12.81 -10.84 16.00
CA LYS A 152 -13.50 -12.00 15.44
C LYS A 152 -13.47 -13.18 16.42
N ASP A 153 -12.34 -13.47 17.06
CA ASP A 153 -12.20 -14.55 18.05
C ASP A 153 -12.09 -14.05 19.49
N CYS A 154 -13.23 -13.74 20.10
CA CYS A 154 -13.33 -13.31 21.49
C CYS A 154 -13.50 -14.50 22.45
N LYS A 155 -12.47 -14.83 23.23
CA LYS A 155 -12.52 -15.95 24.18
C LYS A 155 -12.66 -15.47 25.62
N ARG A 156 -13.57 -16.10 26.38
CA ARG A 156 -13.65 -15.91 27.83
C ARG A 156 -12.46 -16.57 28.52
N VAL A 157 -11.81 -15.83 29.42
CA VAL A 157 -10.73 -16.34 30.26
C VAL A 157 -11.31 -17.30 31.30
N LYS A 158 -10.84 -18.55 31.29
CA LYS A 158 -11.26 -19.58 32.25
C LYS A 158 -11.03 -19.12 33.69
N SER A 159 -11.99 -19.42 34.56
CA SER A 159 -11.93 -19.13 36.00
C SER A 159 -11.76 -17.66 36.40
N SER A 160 -11.93 -16.71 35.47
CA SER A 160 -11.93 -15.28 35.79
C SER A 160 -13.24 -14.86 36.49
N LYS A 161 -13.11 -14.24 37.67
CA LYS A 161 -14.20 -13.57 38.40
C LYS A 161 -13.73 -12.14 38.75
N PRO A 162 -14.35 -11.08 38.20
CA PRO A 162 -15.45 -11.12 37.23
C PRO A 162 -15.04 -11.70 35.87
N PRO A 163 -16.00 -12.10 35.01
CA PRO A 163 -15.71 -12.60 33.67
C PRO A 163 -14.83 -11.62 32.88
N ARG A 164 -13.73 -12.13 32.33
CA ARG A 164 -12.85 -11.39 31.42
C ARG A 164 -12.73 -12.13 30.09
N TYR A 165 -12.39 -11.38 29.06
CA TYR A 165 -12.24 -11.88 27.70
C TYR A 165 -10.91 -11.44 27.12
N VAL A 166 -10.38 -12.21 26.17
CA VAL A 166 -9.17 -11.92 25.42
C VAL A 166 -9.49 -12.09 23.94
N CYS A 167 -9.06 -11.13 23.12
CA CYS A 167 -9.14 -11.25 21.68
C CYS A 167 -7.97 -12.10 21.17
N GLN A 168 -8.24 -13.16 20.41
CA GLN A 168 -7.21 -14.06 19.88
C GLN A 168 -6.75 -13.71 18.46
N ASP A 169 -7.34 -12.67 17.87
CA ASP A 169 -7.02 -12.23 16.53
C ASP A 169 -5.57 -11.76 16.40
N GLN A 170 -5.05 -11.91 15.18
CA GLN A 170 -3.77 -11.37 14.76
C GLN A 170 -3.99 -10.10 13.95
N PHE A 171 -3.03 -9.19 14.07
CA PHE A 171 -3.01 -7.95 13.30
C PHE A 171 -1.61 -7.71 12.76
N THR A 172 -1.50 -7.47 11.47
CA THR A 172 -0.27 -7.01 10.85
C THR A 172 -0.12 -5.52 11.10
N GLY A 173 1.00 -5.10 11.66
CA GLY A 173 1.27 -3.70 11.97
C GLY A 173 1.50 -3.43 13.45
N GLN A 174 1.57 -2.14 13.78
CA GLN A 174 1.81 -1.74 15.16
C GLN A 174 0.60 -2.10 16.04
N PRO A 175 0.82 -2.59 17.27
CA PRO A 175 -0.26 -2.91 18.20
C PRO A 175 -0.96 -1.67 18.78
N GLY A 176 -0.37 -0.49 18.54
CA GLY A 176 -0.68 0.82 19.06
C GLY A 176 -0.28 1.02 20.53
N PRO A 177 -0.76 2.10 21.17
CA PRO A 177 -0.29 2.52 22.48
C PRO A 177 -0.71 1.55 23.59
N LYS A 178 -0.02 1.62 24.73
CA LYS A 178 -0.46 0.96 25.96
C LYS A 178 -1.73 1.61 26.49
N CYS A 179 -2.58 0.82 27.13
CA CYS A 179 -3.82 1.32 27.72
C CYS A 179 -3.54 2.16 28.98
N LYS A 180 -4.22 3.30 29.14
CA LYS A 180 -4.01 4.23 30.26
C LYS A 180 -4.33 3.63 31.63
N HIS A 181 -5.38 2.81 31.72
CA HIS A 181 -5.80 2.17 32.98
C HIS A 181 -4.80 1.15 33.54
N SER A 182 -3.73 0.83 32.79
CA SER A 182 -2.64 -0.01 33.29
C SER A 182 -1.62 0.76 34.14
N CYS A 183 -1.75 2.08 34.23
CA CYS A 183 -0.86 2.96 34.98
C CYS A 183 -1.49 3.52 36.26
N GLU A 184 -2.77 3.23 36.51
CA GLU A 184 -3.48 3.62 37.72
C GLU A 184 -3.31 2.49 38.75
N ASN A 185 -2.30 2.66 39.60
CA ASN A 185 -1.98 1.79 40.74
C ASN A 185 -3.07 1.86 41.82
#